data_AF-A0A2P6WC33-F1
#
_entry.id   AF-A0A2P6WC33-F1
#
_cell.length_a   1.000
_cell.length_b   1.000
_cell.length_c   1.000
_cell.angle_alpha   90.00
_cell.angle_beta   90.00
_cell.angle_gamma   90.00
#
_symmetry.space_group_name_H-M   'P 1'
#
loop_
_entity.id
_entity.type
_entity.pdbx_description
1 polymer ?
#
loop_
_entity_poly.entity_id
_entity_poly.type
_entity_poly.pdbx_seq_one_letter_code
_entity_poly.pdbx_strand_id
1 'polypeptide(L)'
;MASNDIQFHKIWVEQCEAAETIRDQSGLQNALDYLIGEKLFTFVHAAETTPEFAAELPNFVAAIRAMFTTQEICSYLDDLERSKFLSPPDADEDTSPDEDELDDVLPDKPILGAQELLRFARIKEMLQAGV
;
A
#
# COMPACT_ATOMS: atom_id res chain seq x y z
N MET A 1 -19.35 3.57 33.32
CA MET A 1 -18.88 2.46 32.48
C MET A 1 -17.77 3.04 31.63
N ALA A 2 -16.52 2.70 31.92
CA ALA A 2 -15.40 3.13 31.08
C ALA A 2 -15.54 2.34 29.78
N SER A 3 -16.07 2.98 28.75
CA SER A 3 -16.01 2.47 27.39
C SER A 3 -14.54 2.24 27.12
N ASN A 4 -14.13 0.98 27.14
CA ASN A 4 -12.83 0.55 26.68
C ASN A 4 -12.87 0.67 25.15
N ASP A 5 -12.95 1.93 24.71
CA ASP A 5 -12.76 2.41 23.35
C ASP A 5 -11.30 2.10 23.07
N ILE A 6 -11.01 0.81 22.81
CA ILE A 6 -9.83 0.43 22.06
C ILE A 6 -9.98 1.28 20.82
N GLN A 7 -9.23 2.38 20.75
CA GLN A 7 -9.36 3.36 19.71
C GLN A 7 -8.82 2.69 18.45
N PHE A 8 -9.64 1.84 17.81
CA PHE A 8 -9.26 1.08 16.62
C PHE A 8 -8.84 2.04 15.50
N HIS A 9 -9.35 3.26 15.53
CA HIS A 9 -8.95 4.38 14.68
C HIS A 9 -7.54 4.92 14.97
N LYS A 10 -6.90 4.57 16.09
CA LYS A 10 -5.49 4.90 16.43
C LYS A 10 -4.51 3.75 16.26
N ILE A 11 -4.96 2.62 15.71
CA ILE A 11 -4.08 1.47 15.43
C ILE A 11 -2.90 1.83 14.52
N TRP A 12 -3.02 2.93 13.76
CA TRP A 12 -1.95 3.45 12.92
C TRP A 12 -0.68 3.85 13.70
N VAL A 13 -0.80 4.20 14.99
CA VAL A 13 0.36 4.53 15.84
C VAL A 13 1.24 3.30 16.04
N GLU A 14 0.64 2.17 16.39
CA GLU A 14 1.36 0.89 16.54
C GLU A 14 1.92 0.40 15.21
N GLN A 15 1.20 0.65 14.09
CA GLN A 15 1.68 0.32 12.75
C GLN A 15 2.90 1.17 12.36
N CYS A 16 2.92 2.44 12.74
CA CYS A 16 4.05 3.34 12.58
C CYS A 16 5.28 2.84 13.37
N GLU A 17 5.12 2.48 14.65
CA GLU A 17 6.21 1.91 15.46
C GLU A 17 6.73 0.59 14.88
N ALA A 18 5.81 -0.26 14.38
CA ALA A 18 6.18 -1.49 13.69
C ALA A 18 6.96 -1.20 12.40
N ALA A 19 6.58 -0.18 11.63
CA ALA A 19 7.30 0.20 10.43
C ALA A 19 8.68 0.79 10.73
N GLU A 20 8.88 1.53 11.82
CA GLU A 20 10.22 1.93 12.26
C GLU A 20 11.09 0.72 12.58
N THR A 21 10.51 -0.28 13.24
CA THR A 21 11.20 -1.53 13.54
C THR A 21 11.57 -2.28 12.25
N ILE A 22 10.67 -2.35 11.27
CA ILE A 22 10.93 -2.94 9.94
C ILE A 22 11.99 -2.14 9.19
N ARG A 23 11.98 -0.80 9.31
CA ARG A 23 12.97 0.07 8.67
C ARG A 23 14.37 -0.21 9.22
N ASP A 24 14.51 -0.40 10.51
CA ASP A 24 15.79 -0.73 11.15
C ASP A 24 16.29 -2.13 10.77
N GLN A 25 15.38 -3.11 10.71
CA GLN A 25 15.76 -4.52 10.46
C GLN A 25 15.88 -4.90 8.97
N SER A 26 15.02 -4.36 8.12
CA SER A 26 14.84 -4.76 6.72
C SER A 26 15.05 -3.62 5.73
N GLY A 27 15.20 -2.39 6.21
CA GLY A 27 15.44 -1.21 5.40
C GLY A 27 14.19 -0.43 4.99
N LEU A 28 14.44 0.72 4.38
CA LEU A 28 13.43 1.71 4.00
C LEU A 28 12.32 1.14 3.12
N GLN A 29 12.67 0.37 2.09
CA GLN A 29 11.71 -0.11 1.10
C GLN A 29 10.70 -1.09 1.71
N ASN A 30 11.15 -1.98 2.59
CA ASN A 30 10.28 -2.92 3.31
C ASN A 30 9.32 -2.20 4.27
N ALA A 31 9.78 -1.12 4.91
CA ALA A 31 8.94 -0.32 5.79
C ALA A 31 7.87 0.46 5.01
N LEU A 32 8.22 1.00 3.84
CA LEU A 32 7.26 1.64 2.92
C LEU A 32 6.26 0.63 2.38
N ASP A 33 6.69 -0.59 2.05
CA ASP A 33 5.80 -1.65 1.57
C ASP A 33 4.78 -2.08 2.63
N TYR A 34 5.24 -2.30 3.85
CA TYR A 34 4.35 -2.60 4.96
C TYR A 34 3.39 -1.45 5.27
N LEU A 35 3.91 -0.23 5.43
CA LEU A 35 3.09 0.88 5.92
C LEU A 35 2.18 1.45 4.83
N ILE A 36 2.71 1.71 3.64
CA ILE A 36 1.98 2.30 2.52
C ILE A 36 1.30 1.22 1.69
N GLY A 37 2.04 0.18 1.29
CA GLY A 37 1.53 -0.88 0.39
C GLY A 37 0.45 -1.76 1.02
N GLU A 38 0.51 -2.00 2.33
CA GLU A 38 -0.46 -2.86 3.02
C GLU A 38 -1.35 -2.10 4.01
N LYS A 39 -0.76 -1.41 5.01
CA LYS A 39 -1.54 -0.80 6.10
C LYS A 39 -2.37 0.39 5.66
N LEU A 40 -1.79 1.33 4.91
CA LEU A 40 -2.50 2.51 4.44
C LEU A 40 -3.65 2.14 3.48
N PHE A 41 -3.44 1.17 2.58
CA PHE A 41 -4.52 0.63 1.73
C PHE A 41 -5.68 0.07 2.55
N THR A 42 -5.36 -0.77 3.52
CA THR A 42 -6.37 -1.37 4.42
C THR A 42 -7.10 -0.29 5.21
N PHE A 43 -6.38 0.72 5.69
CA PHE A 43 -6.93 1.82 6.47
C PHE A 43 -7.85 2.73 5.64
N VAL A 44 -7.46 3.05 4.41
CA VAL A 44 -8.28 3.80 3.45
C VAL A 44 -9.53 3.02 3.10
N HIS A 45 -9.42 1.71 2.91
CA HIS A 45 -10.58 0.85 2.68
C HIS A 45 -11.54 0.85 3.87
N ALA A 46 -11.03 0.73 5.10
CA ALA A 46 -11.83 0.86 6.31
C ALA A 46 -12.48 2.25 6.44
N ALA A 47 -11.79 3.31 6.01
CA ALA A 47 -12.31 4.68 5.98
C ALA A 47 -13.47 4.90 5.00
N GLU A 48 -13.64 4.04 3.99
CA GLU A 48 -14.79 4.10 3.07
C GLU A 48 -16.10 3.71 3.78
N THR A 49 -16.03 2.79 4.74
CA THR A 49 -17.20 2.26 5.46
C THR A 49 -17.34 2.84 6.87
N THR A 50 -16.24 3.29 7.47
CA THR A 50 -16.17 3.71 8.87
C THR A 50 -15.67 5.16 8.99
N PRO A 51 -16.52 6.12 9.41
CA PRO A 51 -16.15 7.53 9.46
C PRO A 51 -15.06 7.84 10.50
N GLU A 52 -14.93 7.03 11.54
CA GLU A 52 -13.86 7.17 12.55
C GLU A 52 -12.47 6.99 11.94
N PHE A 53 -12.32 6.05 11.01
CA PHE A 53 -11.07 5.87 10.25
C PHE A 53 -10.83 7.04 9.29
N ALA A 54 -11.87 7.55 8.64
CA ALA A 54 -11.75 8.71 7.75
C ALA A 54 -11.28 9.98 8.49
N ALA A 55 -11.68 10.14 9.76
CA ALA A 55 -11.23 11.25 10.61
C ALA A 55 -9.74 11.14 10.99
N GLU A 56 -9.22 9.92 11.16
CA GLU A 56 -7.82 9.68 11.53
C GLU A 56 -6.88 9.53 10.34
N LEU A 57 -7.42 9.34 9.14
CA LEU A 57 -6.66 9.22 7.90
C LEU A 57 -5.64 10.36 7.68
N PRO A 58 -5.98 11.66 7.86
CA PRO A 58 -4.99 12.74 7.75
C PRO A 58 -3.91 12.66 8.84
N ASN A 59 -4.23 12.20 10.04
CA ASN A 59 -3.25 12.01 11.12
C ASN A 59 -2.27 10.89 10.77
N PHE A 60 -2.78 9.77 10.23
CA PHE A 60 -1.93 8.68 9.78
C PHE A 60 -1.00 9.15 8.66
N VAL A 61 -1.53 9.79 7.61
CA VAL A 61 -0.73 10.35 6.50
C VAL A 61 0.35 11.31 7.00
N ALA A 62 0.03 12.16 7.97
CA ALA A 62 1.02 13.06 8.59
C ALA A 62 2.13 12.28 9.31
N ALA A 63 1.81 11.18 10.00
CA ALA A 63 2.81 10.33 10.64
C ALA A 63 3.71 9.62 9.61
N ILE A 64 3.14 9.11 8.51
CA ILE A 64 3.94 8.55 7.39
C ILE A 64 4.93 9.59 6.85
N ARG A 65 4.46 10.83 6.64
CA ARG A 65 5.31 11.95 6.18
C ARG A 65 6.36 12.40 7.20
N ALA A 66 6.16 12.11 8.49
CA ALA A 66 7.16 12.36 9.52
C ALA A 66 8.24 11.28 9.53
N MET A 67 7.89 10.04 9.18
CA MET A 67 8.80 8.90 9.11
C MET A 67 9.60 8.83 7.80
N PHE A 68 8.97 9.21 6.69
CA PHE A 68 9.53 9.13 5.35
C PHE A 68 9.42 10.49 4.65
N THR A 69 10.45 10.85 3.89
CA THR A 69 10.40 12.09 3.11
C THR A 69 9.39 11.98 1.98
N THR A 70 8.80 13.11 1.59
CA THR A 70 7.86 13.16 0.45
C THR A 70 8.49 12.60 -0.83
N GLN A 71 9.81 12.74 -1.02
CA GLN A 71 10.50 12.17 -2.17
C GLN A 71 10.54 10.64 -2.11
N GLU A 72 10.87 10.04 -0.96
CA GLU A 72 10.87 8.57 -0.80
C GLU A 72 9.47 7.99 -1.02
N ILE A 73 8.45 8.63 -0.46
CA ILE A 73 7.05 8.24 -0.65
C ILE A 73 6.66 8.32 -2.13
N CYS A 74 6.94 9.43 -2.81
CA CYS A 74 6.63 9.60 -4.23
C CYS A 74 7.39 8.60 -5.11
N SER A 75 8.67 8.36 -4.84
CA SER A 75 9.46 7.37 -5.59
C SER A 75 8.92 5.96 -5.38
N TYR A 76 8.57 5.58 -4.16
CA TYR A 76 7.96 4.27 -3.89
C TYR A 76 6.61 4.13 -4.58
N LEU A 77 5.76 5.16 -4.55
CA LEU A 77 4.49 5.14 -5.26
C LEU A 77 4.67 5.04 -6.79
N ASP A 78 5.65 5.74 -7.38
CA ASP A 78 5.96 5.61 -8.83
C ASP A 78 6.43 4.20 -9.18
N ASP A 79 7.31 3.63 -8.36
CA ASP A 79 7.84 2.28 -8.55
C ASP A 79 6.74 1.22 -8.37
N LEU A 80 5.88 1.38 -7.37
CA LEU A 80 4.71 0.53 -7.15
C LEU A 80 3.71 0.67 -8.30
N GLU A 81 3.49 1.89 -8.79
CA GLU A 81 2.61 2.14 -9.93
C GLU A 81 3.12 1.40 -11.17
N ARG A 82 4.44 1.49 -11.40
CA ARG A 82 5.12 0.83 -12.52
C ARG A 82 5.13 -0.68 -12.42
N SER A 83 5.52 -1.20 -11.27
CA SER A 83 5.68 -2.63 -11.03
C SER A 83 4.34 -3.37 -11.00
N LYS A 84 3.29 -2.72 -10.50
CA LYS A 84 1.98 -3.36 -10.24
C LYS A 84 0.91 -3.06 -11.29
N PHE A 85 1.01 -1.93 -12.01
CA PHE A 85 -0.01 -1.54 -13.00
C PHE A 85 0.53 -1.29 -14.42
N LEU A 86 1.82 -0.98 -14.58
CA LEU A 86 2.42 -0.77 -15.91
C LEU A 86 3.27 -1.97 -16.37
N SER A 87 3.49 -2.97 -15.51
CA SER A 87 4.13 -4.21 -15.94
C SER A 87 3.13 -4.98 -16.82
N PRO A 88 3.41 -5.16 -18.11
CA PRO A 88 2.55 -5.97 -18.97
C PRO A 88 2.50 -7.41 -18.39
N PRO A 89 1.33 -8.06 -18.33
CA PRO A 89 1.31 -9.51 -18.34
C PRO A 89 1.88 -9.92 -19.71
N ASP A 90 3.02 -10.58 -19.69
CA ASP A 90 3.59 -11.31 -20.83
C ASP A 90 3.96 -10.47 -22.07
N ALA A 91 5.23 -10.08 -22.12
CA ALA A 91 5.99 -10.24 -23.35
C ALA A 91 6.71 -11.59 -23.28
N ASP A 92 5.94 -12.68 -23.14
CA ASP A 92 6.41 -14.00 -23.54
C ASP A 92 6.36 -14.00 -25.08
N GLU A 93 7.47 -13.61 -25.68
CA GLU A 93 7.71 -13.88 -27.09
C GLU A 93 7.75 -15.41 -27.28
N ASP A 94 6.77 -15.93 -28.01
CA ASP A 94 6.79 -17.22 -28.72
C ASP A 94 6.52 -18.50 -27.90
N THR A 95 5.29 -18.64 -27.39
CA THR A 95 4.71 -19.98 -27.22
C THR A 95 4.09 -20.42 -28.54
N SER A 96 4.86 -21.18 -29.34
CA SER A 96 4.26 -22.19 -30.21
C SER A 96 3.47 -23.18 -29.33
N PRO A 97 2.24 -23.57 -29.70
CA PRO A 97 1.38 -24.37 -28.83
C PRO A 97 1.84 -25.83 -28.86
N ASP A 98 2.73 -26.21 -27.96
CA ASP A 98 2.97 -27.61 -27.63
C ASP A 98 2.21 -27.92 -26.34
N GLU A 99 1.12 -28.66 -26.52
CA GLU A 99 0.24 -29.17 -25.48
C GLU A 99 0.98 -30.22 -24.62
N ASP A 100 1.73 -29.83 -23.60
CA ASP A 100 2.02 -30.74 -22.48
C ASP A 100 2.49 -29.98 -21.23
N GLU A 101 1.92 -30.36 -20.09
CA GLU A 101 2.22 -29.91 -18.72
C GLU A 101 1.83 -28.47 -18.34
N LEU A 102 0.57 -28.38 -17.86
CA LEU A 102 0.10 -27.37 -16.91
C LEU A 102 0.94 -27.42 -15.62
N ASP A 103 2.09 -26.75 -15.60
CA ASP A 103 2.65 -26.21 -14.35
C ASP A 103 2.28 -24.73 -14.33
N ASP A 104 1.10 -24.46 -13.75
CA ASP A 104 0.53 -23.12 -13.55
C ASP A 104 1.39 -22.37 -12.50
N VAL A 105 2.64 -22.06 -12.85
CA VAL A 105 3.45 -21.05 -12.16
C VAL A 105 2.91 -19.71 -12.62
N LEU A 106 1.75 -19.36 -12.06
CA LEU A 106 1.23 -18.01 -12.06
C LEU A 106 2.38 -17.10 -11.59
N PRO A 107 2.83 -16.11 -12.38
CA PRO A 107 3.61 -15.03 -11.79
C PRO A 107 2.71 -14.39 -10.74
N ASP A 108 3.08 -14.55 -9.47
CA ASP A 108 2.46 -14.02 -8.25
C ASP A 108 2.51 -12.49 -8.24
N LYS A 109 1.78 -11.87 -9.17
CA LYS A 109 1.55 -10.44 -9.24
C LYS A 109 0.08 -10.29 -9.54
N PRO A 110 -0.78 -10.17 -8.51
CA PRO A 110 -2.19 -9.99 -8.74
C PRO A 110 -2.36 -8.74 -9.60
N ILE A 111 -2.98 -8.92 -10.76
CA ILE A 111 -3.56 -7.81 -11.53
C ILE A 111 -4.54 -7.14 -10.57
N LEU A 112 -4.12 -6.06 -9.94
CA LEU A 112 -4.97 -5.32 -9.02
C LEU A 112 -6.18 -4.83 -9.82
N GLY A 113 -7.38 -5.27 -9.42
CA GLY A 113 -8.62 -4.90 -10.10
C GLY A 113 -8.79 -3.38 -10.17
N ALA A 114 -9.61 -2.90 -11.11
CA ALA A 114 -9.84 -1.46 -11.35
C ALA A 114 -10.21 -0.65 -10.08
N GLN A 115 -10.78 -1.31 -9.07
CA GLN A 115 -11.08 -0.70 -7.78
C GLN A 115 -9.83 -0.39 -6.95
N GLU A 116 -8.81 -1.24 -6.99
CA GLU A 116 -7.55 -1.00 -6.27
C GLU A 116 -6.71 0.11 -6.94
N LEU A 117 -6.78 0.21 -8.27
CA LEU A 117 -6.24 1.34 -9.03
C LEU A 117 -6.82 2.67 -8.54
N LEU A 118 -8.14 2.74 -8.33
CA LEU A 118 -8.81 3.94 -7.83
C LEU A 118 -8.39 4.26 -6.38
N ARG A 119 -8.23 3.24 -5.54
CA ARG A 119 -7.70 3.42 -4.17
C ARG A 119 -6.27 3.93 -4.19
N PHE A 120 -5.42 3.35 -5.03
CA PHE A 120 -4.03 3.77 -5.19
C PHE A 120 -3.95 5.22 -5.67
N ALA A 121 -4.73 5.60 -6.69
CA ALA A 121 -4.80 6.98 -7.18
C ALA A 121 -5.21 7.96 -6.07
N ARG A 122 -6.23 7.60 -5.28
CA ARG A 122 -6.67 8.41 -4.13
C ARG A 122 -5.56 8.55 -3.07
N ILE A 123 -4.88 7.46 -2.72
CA ILE A 123 -3.77 7.48 -1.76
C ILE A 123 -2.63 8.36 -2.27
N LYS A 124 -2.26 8.21 -3.54
CA LYS A 124 -1.24 9.00 -4.21
C LYS A 124 -1.59 10.48 -4.20
N GLU A 125 -2.83 10.85 -4.55
CA GLU A 125 -3.32 12.22 -4.42
C GLU A 125 -3.23 12.73 -2.98
N MET A 126 -3.65 11.95 -1.97
CA MET A 126 -3.59 12.40 -0.58
C MET A 126 -2.16 12.61 -0.06
N LEU A 127 -1.22 11.78 -0.50
CA LEU A 127 0.19 11.89 -0.14
C LEU A 127 0.90 13.03 -0.89
N GLN A 128 0.43 13.38 -2.09
CA GLN A 128 1.02 14.40 -2.97
C GLN A 128 0.37 15.79 -2.86
N ALA A 129 -0.94 15.88 -2.63
CA ALA A 129 -1.72 17.12 -2.63
C ALA A 129 -1.56 17.97 -1.35
N GLY A 130 -0.85 17.47 -0.33
CA GLY A 130 -0.52 18.20 0.88
C GLY A 130 0.73 19.08 0.78
N VAL A 131 0.99 19.67 -0.40
CA VAL A 131 2.12 20.58 -0.71
C VAL A 131 1.64 22.01 -0.93
#